data_AF-A0A075V003-F1
#
_entry.id   AF-A0A075V003-F1
#
_cell.length_a   1.000
_cell.length_b   1.000
_cell.length_c   1.000
_cell.angle_alpha   90.00
_cell.angle_beta   90.00
_cell.angle_gamma   90.00
#
_symmetry.space_group_name_H-M   'P 1'
#
loop_
_entity.id
_entity.type
_entity.pdbx_description
1 polymer ?
#
loop_
_entity_poly.entity_id
_entity_poly.type
_entity_poly.pdbx_seq_one_letter_code
_entity_poly.pdbx_strand_id
1 'polypeptide(L)'
;MRVPLTCKAFARYAEVVSNNLDGVTEPEPAPSASEPSPKKSWAHGVAMRGLVALPLVAGLATAGWLLAGGNDPAPVDGRQPVPVPAAKQDPATVGGGAGPSVLEVSAPVKAQETPKGARPLEEWAGKLAGPLDIPAKSLMGYANGELALRGEQPNCHLSWVTLAGIGAASSNHGRGGDNPLGLSAQQWKKHGASIPGIAKPALADPDSASVAAGRALCASGADLGGGNGWWKAIAGYQGGKGNEAELFRQRVLGNAQLYATLSLDPARSASPAVKATRFALGQLGLPYVWGGNGPEAGAAGFDCSGLTKASYDEAGVALPRTADSQFRALPQVPGEPKLGDLVFYGNPSTRIHHVGLYLGNGLMINAPTQGQAIQIHTYHSKGDDYTGAGRPAA
;
A
#
# COMPACT_ATOMS: atom_id res chain seq x y z
N MET A 1 -8.02 -24.25 13.16
CA MET A 1 -8.92 -24.16 12.00
C MET A 1 -8.37 -23.10 11.05
N ARG A 2 -8.45 -23.28 9.73
CA ARG A 2 -7.90 -22.34 8.73
C ARG A 2 -8.99 -21.35 8.30
N VAL A 3 -8.70 -20.05 8.38
CA VAL A 3 -9.52 -18.99 7.74
C VAL A 3 -8.74 -18.51 6.51
N PRO A 4 -9.35 -18.49 5.30
CA PRO A 4 -8.67 -17.99 4.11
C PRO A 4 -8.75 -16.47 4.02
N LEU A 5 -7.61 -15.81 3.81
CA LEU A 5 -7.57 -14.40 3.41
C LEU A 5 -8.16 -14.29 1.99
N THR A 6 -9.36 -13.73 1.86
CA THR A 6 -10.04 -13.61 0.55
C THR A 6 -9.68 -12.31 -0.17
N CYS A 7 -9.61 -12.38 -1.50
CA CYS A 7 -9.15 -11.35 -2.43
C CYS A 7 -10.06 -10.09 -2.54
N LYS A 8 -10.84 -9.74 -1.50
CA LYS A 8 -11.87 -8.68 -1.57
C LYS A 8 -11.33 -7.25 -1.48
N ALA A 9 -10.17 -7.04 -0.87
CA ALA A 9 -9.59 -5.70 -0.71
C ALA A 9 -9.22 -5.03 -2.04
N PHE A 10 -8.77 -5.80 -3.05
CA PHE A 10 -8.41 -5.26 -4.36
C PHE A 10 -9.62 -4.95 -5.26
N ALA A 11 -10.70 -5.72 -5.15
CA ALA A 11 -11.86 -5.60 -6.04
C ALA A 11 -12.63 -4.26 -5.84
N ARG A 12 -12.77 -3.80 -4.60
CA ARG A 12 -13.53 -2.57 -4.29
C ARG A 12 -12.87 -1.28 -4.79
N TYR A 13 -11.56 -1.27 -5.04
CA TYR A 13 -10.90 -0.09 -5.62
C TYR A 13 -11.28 0.10 -7.09
N ALA A 14 -11.48 -0.98 -7.85
CA ALA A 14 -11.92 -0.92 -9.24
C ALA A 14 -13.41 -0.54 -9.37
N GLU A 15 -14.25 -1.04 -8.47
CA GLU A 15 -15.72 -0.83 -8.50
C GLU A 15 -16.12 0.64 -8.25
N VAL A 16 -15.38 1.36 -7.40
CA VAL A 16 -15.58 2.80 -7.14
C VAL A 16 -15.15 3.68 -8.32
N VAL A 17 -14.17 3.24 -9.12
CA VAL A 17 -13.72 3.96 -10.33
C VAL A 17 -14.70 3.75 -11.50
N SER A 18 -15.25 2.54 -11.66
CA SER A 18 -16.19 2.24 -12.75
C SER A 18 -17.51 2.99 -12.63
N ASN A 19 -18.05 3.15 -11.42
CA ASN A 19 -19.35 3.78 -11.18
C ASN A 19 -19.36 5.33 -11.32
N ASN A 20 -18.26 5.94 -11.78
CA ASN A 20 -18.11 7.39 -11.99
C ASN A 20 -17.94 7.77 -13.48
N LEU A 21 -18.15 6.83 -14.42
CA LEU A 21 -18.00 7.08 -15.86
C LEU A 21 -19.32 7.14 -16.65
N ASP A 22 -20.44 6.68 -16.08
CA ASP A 22 -21.77 6.79 -16.69
C ASP A 22 -22.39 8.18 -16.43
N GLY A 23 -21.80 9.23 -17.01
CA GLY A 23 -22.19 10.60 -16.67
C GLY A 23 -21.62 11.76 -17.50
N VAL A 24 -21.17 11.53 -18.73
CA VAL A 24 -20.80 12.62 -19.66
C VAL A 24 -21.46 12.40 -21.03
N THR A 25 -22.58 13.09 -21.24
CA THR A 25 -23.22 13.24 -22.56
C THR A 25 -22.36 14.12 -23.47
N GLU A 26 -22.14 13.69 -24.71
CA GLU A 26 -21.48 14.51 -25.74
C GLU A 26 -22.32 15.77 -26.07
N PRO A 27 -21.68 16.92 -26.37
CA PRO A 27 -22.40 18.15 -26.69
C PRO A 27 -22.95 18.15 -28.12
N GLU A 28 -24.25 18.38 -28.25
CA GLU A 28 -24.98 18.53 -29.51
C GLU A 28 -24.65 19.89 -30.20
N PRO A 29 -24.51 19.95 -31.55
CA PRO A 29 -24.22 21.20 -32.26
C PRO A 29 -25.46 22.10 -32.47
N ALA A 30 -25.22 23.41 -32.51
CA ALA A 30 -26.24 24.46 -32.55
C ALA A 30 -27.08 24.50 -33.86
N PRO A 31 -28.30 25.09 -33.85
CA PRO A 31 -29.30 24.88 -34.89
C PRO A 31 -29.13 25.75 -36.15
N SER A 32 -29.64 25.23 -37.27
CA SER A 32 -29.81 25.93 -38.56
C SER A 32 -31.30 26.06 -38.89
N ALA A 33 -31.70 27.18 -39.52
CA ALA A 33 -33.09 27.47 -39.87
C ALA A 33 -33.29 27.62 -41.38
N SER A 34 -34.08 26.72 -42.00
CA SER A 34 -35.02 27.00 -43.10
C SER A 34 -35.69 25.70 -43.64
N GLU A 35 -37.00 25.77 -43.88
CA GLU A 35 -37.83 24.79 -44.60
C GLU A 35 -37.84 25.09 -46.14
N PRO A 36 -38.44 24.28 -47.06
CA PRO A 36 -39.41 23.18 -46.86
C PRO A 36 -39.24 21.87 -47.70
N SER A 37 -40.01 20.84 -47.27
CA SER A 37 -40.68 19.65 -47.90
C SER A 37 -40.59 19.33 -49.44
N PRO A 38 -41.13 18.18 -49.96
CA PRO A 38 -41.78 16.98 -49.35
C PRO A 38 -41.46 15.58 -50.01
N LYS A 39 -42.18 14.51 -49.54
CA LYS A 39 -42.42 13.15 -50.14
C LYS A 39 -41.37 12.06 -49.77
N LYS A 40 -41.71 10.77 -49.52
CA LYS A 40 -42.94 9.95 -49.77
C LYS A 40 -43.01 8.70 -48.84
N SER A 41 -44.24 8.15 -48.63
CA SER A 41 -44.67 6.79 -48.17
C SER A 41 -43.61 5.68 -47.94
N TRP A 42 -43.73 4.73 -46.98
CA TRP A 42 -44.85 3.78 -46.71
C TRP A 42 -44.59 2.93 -45.41
N ALA A 43 -45.29 1.82 -45.12
CA ALA A 43 -46.49 1.75 -44.27
C ALA A 43 -46.71 0.36 -43.56
N HIS A 44 -47.44 0.32 -42.43
CA HIS A 44 -47.93 -0.87 -41.64
C HIS A 44 -46.89 -1.65 -40.80
N GLY A 45 -47.17 -2.23 -39.61
CA GLY A 45 -48.36 -2.25 -38.70
C GLY A 45 -47.92 -2.55 -37.23
N VAL A 46 -48.64 -2.18 -36.15
CA VAL A 46 -49.84 -2.84 -35.55
C VAL A 46 -49.55 -4.27 -35.04
N ALA A 47 -49.78 -4.72 -33.78
CA ALA A 47 -50.54 -4.22 -32.61
C ALA A 47 -49.88 -4.63 -31.25
N MET A 48 -50.11 -3.95 -30.11
CA MET A 48 -51.04 -4.30 -28.98
C MET A 48 -50.87 -5.70 -28.33
N ARG A 49 -51.08 -5.96 -27.02
CA ARG A 49 -51.46 -5.17 -25.81
C ARG A 49 -51.20 -6.05 -24.56
N GLY A 50 -51.11 -5.48 -23.35
CA GLY A 50 -51.13 -6.28 -22.11
C GLY A 50 -50.90 -5.51 -20.81
N LEU A 51 -51.97 -4.93 -20.25
CA LEU A 51 -52.01 -4.32 -18.90
C LEU A 51 -52.72 -5.24 -17.91
N VAL A 52 -52.64 -4.89 -16.61
CA VAL A 52 -53.44 -5.29 -15.39
C VAL A 52 -52.45 -5.70 -14.28
N ALA A 53 -52.10 -4.88 -13.28
CA ALA A 53 -52.86 -4.18 -12.22
C ALA A 53 -52.90 -4.95 -10.87
N LEU A 54 -52.63 -4.19 -9.78
CA LEU A 54 -52.54 -4.63 -8.38
C LEU A 54 -53.92 -4.86 -7.73
N PRO A 55 -53.95 -5.47 -6.53
CA PRO A 55 -54.56 -4.74 -5.42
C PRO A 55 -53.76 -4.75 -4.09
N LEU A 56 -54.08 -3.76 -3.26
CA LEU A 56 -53.64 -3.58 -1.87
C LEU A 56 -54.40 -4.51 -0.90
N VAL A 57 -53.77 -4.84 0.23
CA VAL A 57 -54.48 -5.16 1.50
C VAL A 57 -53.76 -4.49 2.66
N ALA A 58 -54.52 -3.87 3.56
CA ALA A 58 -54.07 -3.35 4.84
C ALA A 58 -54.96 -3.92 5.97
N GLY A 59 -54.38 -4.14 7.16
CA GLY A 59 -55.08 -4.65 8.35
C GLY A 59 -54.30 -4.31 9.63
N LEU A 60 -55.00 -3.98 10.71
CA LEU A 60 -54.46 -3.30 11.91
C LEU A 60 -54.69 -4.07 13.23
N ALA A 61 -53.80 -3.79 14.20
CA ALA A 61 -53.95 -3.91 15.67
C ALA A 61 -54.08 -5.34 16.27
N THR A 62 -53.52 -5.69 17.44
CA THR A 62 -53.62 -5.03 18.77
C THR A 62 -52.40 -5.34 19.70
N ALA A 63 -52.42 -4.93 20.98
CA ALA A 63 -51.26 -4.78 21.89
C ALA A 63 -51.23 -5.71 23.14
N GLY A 64 -50.11 -5.77 23.89
CA GLY A 64 -50.02 -6.58 25.14
C GLY A 64 -48.71 -6.60 25.98
N TRP A 65 -48.29 -5.46 26.54
CA TRP A 65 -47.72 -5.20 27.90
C TRP A 65 -46.82 -6.21 28.72
N LEU A 66 -45.68 -5.69 29.24
CA LEU A 66 -45.05 -5.81 30.62
C LEU A 66 -43.59 -6.36 30.83
N LEU A 67 -42.72 -5.48 31.38
CA LEU A 67 -41.60 -5.64 32.36
C LEU A 67 -40.38 -6.56 32.01
N ALA A 68 -39.10 -6.26 32.31
CA ALA A 68 -38.49 -5.45 33.39
C ALA A 68 -36.97 -5.14 33.13
N GLY A 69 -36.46 -4.03 33.69
CA GLY A 69 -35.02 -3.76 33.99
C GLY A 69 -34.07 -3.52 32.79
N GLY A 70 -33.16 -2.54 32.77
CA GLY A 70 -32.75 -1.57 33.79
C GLY A 70 -31.22 -1.48 33.87
N ASN A 71 -30.62 -0.50 33.18
CA ASN A 71 -29.23 -0.02 33.35
C ASN A 71 -28.97 1.17 32.41
N ASP A 72 -29.09 2.40 32.91
CA ASP A 72 -28.82 3.63 32.14
C ASP A 72 -27.32 3.99 32.17
N PRO A 73 -26.70 4.32 31.02
CA PRO A 73 -25.43 5.04 30.99
C PRO A 73 -25.65 6.57 31.15
N ALA A 74 -24.63 7.25 31.68
CA ALA A 74 -24.65 8.67 32.03
C ALA A 74 -24.97 9.63 30.86
N PRO A 75 -25.53 10.84 31.14
CA PRO A 75 -25.99 11.75 30.09
C PRO A 75 -24.83 12.35 29.27
N VAL A 76 -24.98 12.29 27.95
CA VAL A 76 -24.07 12.90 26.98
C VAL A 76 -24.46 14.36 26.78
N ASP A 77 -23.50 15.29 26.85
CA ASP A 77 -23.72 16.72 26.58
C ASP A 77 -24.36 16.94 25.20
N GLY A 78 -25.44 17.72 25.14
CA GLY A 78 -26.39 17.81 24.03
C GLY A 78 -25.91 18.55 22.78
N ARG A 79 -24.60 18.59 22.52
CA ARG A 79 -24.05 19.14 21.27
C ARG A 79 -24.13 18.08 20.17
N GLN A 80 -25.10 18.26 19.27
CA GLN A 80 -25.19 17.47 18.04
C GLN A 80 -23.86 17.52 17.27
N PRO A 81 -23.37 16.39 16.73
CA PRO A 81 -22.27 16.41 15.77
C PRO A 81 -22.68 17.25 14.56
N VAL A 82 -21.98 18.35 14.32
CA VAL A 82 -22.19 19.16 13.11
C VAL A 82 -21.87 18.27 11.91
N PRO A 83 -22.77 18.09 10.93
CA PRO A 83 -22.47 17.35 9.72
C PRO A 83 -21.35 18.05 8.97
N VAL A 84 -20.14 17.48 8.97
CA VAL A 84 -19.05 17.95 8.11
C VAL A 84 -19.49 17.66 6.67
N PRO A 85 -19.61 18.67 5.80
CA PRO A 85 -19.99 18.44 4.42
C PRO A 85 -18.98 17.49 3.77
N ALA A 86 -19.47 16.51 3.01
CA ALA A 86 -18.62 15.67 2.18
C ALA A 86 -17.98 16.53 1.07
N ALA A 87 -16.85 17.16 1.39
CA ALA A 87 -16.05 17.88 0.43
C ALA A 87 -15.68 16.94 -0.72
N LYS A 88 -15.85 17.40 -1.97
CA LYS A 88 -15.38 16.66 -3.15
C LYS A 88 -13.89 16.39 -2.95
N GLN A 89 -13.52 15.12 -2.84
CA GLN A 89 -12.17 14.73 -2.46
C GLN A 89 -11.26 14.77 -3.70
N ASP A 90 -10.42 15.81 -3.78
CA ASP A 90 -9.24 15.76 -4.64
C ASP A 90 -8.36 14.56 -4.21
N PRO A 91 -7.71 13.85 -5.15
CA PRO A 91 -6.90 12.68 -4.83
C PRO A 91 -5.76 13.06 -3.86
N ALA A 92 -5.74 12.40 -2.70
CA ALA A 92 -4.79 12.70 -1.63
C ALA A 92 -3.34 12.63 -2.12
N THR A 93 -2.53 13.60 -1.74
CA THR A 93 -1.15 13.72 -2.22
C THR A 93 -0.21 12.88 -1.37
N VAL A 94 0.68 12.11 -2.01
CA VAL A 94 1.93 11.73 -1.34
C VAL A 94 2.80 12.98 -1.35
N GLY A 95 3.32 13.38 -0.19
CA GLY A 95 3.80 14.76 0.01
C GLY A 95 4.98 15.14 -0.89
N GLY A 96 4.76 16.07 -1.83
CA GLY A 96 5.78 16.53 -2.79
C GLY A 96 6.51 17.83 -2.41
N GLY A 97 6.31 18.35 -1.20
CA GLY A 97 6.92 19.60 -0.72
C GLY A 97 8.08 19.32 0.23
N ALA A 98 9.27 19.82 -0.13
CA ALA A 98 10.59 19.36 0.36
C ALA A 98 10.95 17.93 -0.10
N GLY A 99 12.23 17.71 -0.44
CA GLY A 99 12.72 16.38 -0.80
C GLY A 99 12.51 15.40 0.37
N PRO A 100 12.25 14.11 0.12
CA PRO A 100 11.82 13.19 1.17
C PRO A 100 12.74 13.24 2.39
N SER A 101 12.17 13.34 3.59
CA SER A 101 12.91 13.15 4.85
C SER A 101 13.65 11.80 4.88
N VAL A 102 13.12 10.85 4.12
CA VAL A 102 13.65 9.52 3.81
C VAL A 102 15.01 9.52 3.09
N LEU A 103 15.36 10.57 2.33
CA LEU A 103 16.51 10.54 1.39
C LEU A 103 17.87 10.25 2.05
N GLU A 104 18.11 10.75 3.26
CA GLU A 104 19.37 10.53 3.98
C GLU A 104 19.46 9.11 4.60
N VAL A 105 18.36 8.37 4.64
CA VAL A 105 18.25 7.06 5.31
C VAL A 105 17.86 5.91 4.36
N SER A 106 17.41 6.23 3.14
CA SER A 106 17.13 5.23 2.11
C SER A 106 18.42 4.69 1.48
N ALA A 107 18.60 3.38 1.54
CA ALA A 107 19.64 2.57 0.89
C ALA A 107 21.11 2.77 1.33
N PRO A 108 21.91 1.68 1.40
CA PRO A 108 21.51 0.30 1.21
C PRO A 108 20.95 -0.26 2.52
N VAL A 109 19.70 -0.76 2.51
CA VAL A 109 19.20 -1.45 3.71
C VAL A 109 19.99 -2.74 3.88
N LYS A 110 20.66 -2.89 5.02
CA LYS A 110 21.49 -4.06 5.31
C LYS A 110 20.64 -5.34 5.33
N ALA A 111 20.87 -6.21 4.35
CA ALA A 111 20.23 -7.51 4.20
C ALA A 111 21.26 -8.64 4.33
N GLN A 112 20.80 -9.89 4.38
CA GLN A 112 21.69 -11.04 4.23
C GLN A 112 22.33 -11.04 2.84
N GLU A 113 23.63 -11.32 2.78
CA GLU A 113 24.37 -11.40 1.52
C GLU A 113 23.89 -12.58 0.66
N THR A 114 23.72 -12.31 -0.64
CA THR A 114 23.37 -13.32 -1.63
C THR A 114 24.51 -14.35 -1.79
N PRO A 115 24.28 -15.65 -1.51
CA PRO A 115 25.31 -16.68 -1.62
C PRO A 115 25.64 -17.00 -3.08
N LYS A 116 26.88 -17.42 -3.34
CA LYS A 116 27.33 -17.80 -4.70
C LYS A 116 27.13 -19.29 -4.96
N GLY A 117 26.66 -19.62 -6.16
CA GLY A 117 26.48 -20.99 -6.65
C GLY A 117 25.06 -21.53 -6.41
N ALA A 118 24.62 -22.44 -7.28
CA ALA A 118 23.22 -22.87 -7.35
C ALA A 118 22.68 -23.52 -6.06
N ARG A 119 23.38 -24.52 -5.50
CA ARG A 119 22.92 -25.21 -4.29
C ARG A 119 22.88 -24.30 -3.04
N PRO A 120 23.93 -23.51 -2.71
CA PRO A 120 23.85 -22.53 -1.62
C PRO A 120 22.69 -21.53 -1.80
N LEU A 121 22.40 -21.12 -3.04
CA LEU A 121 21.30 -20.21 -3.34
C LEU A 121 19.92 -20.85 -3.16
N GLU A 122 19.74 -22.10 -3.59
CA GLU A 122 18.52 -22.87 -3.37
C GLU A 122 18.25 -23.10 -1.87
N GLU A 123 19.27 -23.49 -1.10
CA GLU A 123 19.17 -23.65 0.36
C GLU A 123 18.84 -22.33 1.07
N TRP A 124 19.42 -21.21 0.62
CA TRP A 124 19.12 -19.87 1.13
C TRP A 124 17.69 -19.45 0.84
N ALA A 125 17.24 -19.61 -0.41
CA ALA A 125 15.88 -19.30 -0.81
C ALA A 125 14.86 -20.19 -0.08
N GLY A 126 15.15 -21.48 0.11
CA GLY A 126 14.30 -22.40 0.87
C GLY A 126 14.13 -22.01 2.34
N LYS A 127 15.17 -21.45 2.97
CA LYS A 127 15.11 -20.93 4.35
C LYS A 127 14.33 -19.62 4.47
N LEU A 128 14.42 -18.74 3.47
CA LEU A 128 13.84 -17.39 3.52
C LEU A 128 12.44 -17.26 2.89
N ALA A 129 12.07 -18.11 1.92
CA ALA A 129 10.81 -17.98 1.16
C ALA A 129 9.57 -17.88 2.06
N GLY A 130 9.47 -18.78 3.05
CA GLY A 130 8.39 -18.76 4.06
C GLY A 130 8.40 -17.48 4.91
N PRO A 131 9.49 -17.20 5.67
CA PRO A 131 9.61 -15.99 6.48
C PRO A 131 9.37 -14.66 5.76
N LEU A 132 9.82 -14.54 4.50
CA LEU A 132 9.64 -13.33 3.70
C LEU A 132 8.25 -13.25 3.04
N ASP A 133 7.49 -14.35 2.98
CA ASP A 133 6.31 -14.51 2.13
C ASP A 133 6.61 -14.23 0.64
N ILE A 134 7.75 -14.75 0.16
CA ILE A 134 8.18 -14.63 -1.23
C ILE A 134 8.24 -16.04 -1.83
N PRO A 135 7.64 -16.32 -2.99
CA PRO A 135 7.82 -17.60 -3.68
C PRO A 135 9.30 -17.90 -3.90
N ALA A 136 9.77 -19.10 -3.54
CA ALA A 136 11.20 -19.44 -3.57
C ALA A 136 11.84 -19.18 -4.95
N LYS A 137 11.12 -19.48 -6.04
CA LYS A 137 11.57 -19.16 -7.41
C LYS A 137 11.77 -17.66 -7.63
N SER A 138 10.85 -16.81 -7.15
CA SER A 138 10.99 -15.36 -7.25
C SER A 138 12.17 -14.84 -6.42
N LEU A 139 12.39 -15.42 -5.23
CA LEU A 139 13.51 -15.06 -4.36
C LEU A 139 14.87 -15.46 -4.96
N MET A 140 14.98 -16.65 -5.56
CA MET A 140 16.14 -17.05 -6.37
C MET A 140 16.34 -16.09 -7.55
N GLY A 141 15.27 -15.68 -8.22
CA GLY A 141 15.29 -14.68 -9.28
C GLY A 141 15.93 -13.36 -8.86
N TYR A 142 15.48 -12.78 -7.74
CA TYR A 142 16.02 -11.52 -7.23
C TYR A 142 17.52 -11.63 -6.90
N ALA A 143 17.94 -12.75 -6.31
CA ALA A 143 19.33 -13.03 -6.01
C ALA A 143 20.19 -13.23 -7.29
N ASN A 144 19.70 -13.99 -8.27
CA ASN A 144 20.36 -14.18 -9.57
C ASN A 144 20.49 -12.86 -10.34
N GLY A 145 19.45 -12.02 -10.29
CA GLY A 145 19.48 -10.66 -10.82
C GLY A 145 20.58 -9.81 -10.18
N GLU A 146 20.68 -9.82 -8.85
CA GLU A 146 21.74 -9.12 -8.14
C GLU A 146 23.14 -9.64 -8.52
N LEU A 147 23.36 -10.96 -8.49
CA LEU A 147 24.66 -11.57 -8.81
C LEU A 147 25.10 -11.27 -10.25
N ALA A 148 24.18 -11.28 -11.21
CA ALA A 148 24.45 -10.90 -12.58
C ALA A 148 24.87 -9.42 -12.68
N LEU A 149 24.10 -8.50 -12.08
CA LEU A 149 24.41 -7.07 -12.13
C LEU A 149 25.68 -6.71 -11.36
N ARG A 150 26.04 -7.44 -10.30
CA ARG A 150 27.32 -7.30 -9.60
C ARG A 150 28.52 -7.59 -10.53
N GLY A 151 28.35 -8.48 -11.51
CA GLY A 151 29.35 -8.77 -12.55
C GLY A 151 29.29 -7.81 -13.75
N GLU A 152 28.10 -7.47 -14.23
CA GLU A 152 27.90 -6.62 -15.41
C GLU A 152 28.14 -5.12 -15.14
N GLN A 153 27.71 -4.62 -13.98
CA GLN A 153 27.69 -3.20 -13.62
C GLN A 153 27.98 -3.04 -12.11
N PRO A 154 29.21 -3.35 -11.64
CA PRO A 154 29.54 -3.37 -10.21
C PRO A 154 29.21 -2.06 -9.49
N ASN A 155 29.47 -0.91 -10.12
CA ASN A 155 29.21 0.44 -9.57
C ASN A 155 27.73 0.78 -9.40
N CYS A 156 26.81 -0.07 -9.89
CA CYS A 156 25.37 0.10 -9.68
C CYS A 156 24.94 -0.26 -8.25
N HIS A 157 25.68 -1.14 -7.55
CA HIS A 157 25.37 -1.64 -6.20
C HIS A 157 23.90 -2.05 -5.98
N LEU A 158 23.25 -2.60 -7.01
CA LEU A 158 21.92 -3.20 -6.90
C LEU A 158 21.92 -4.30 -5.82
N SER A 159 20.84 -4.40 -5.06
CA SER A 159 20.62 -5.45 -4.05
C SER A 159 19.33 -6.23 -4.31
N TRP A 160 19.33 -7.52 -3.99
CA TRP A 160 18.17 -8.41 -4.15
C TRP A 160 16.91 -7.88 -3.44
N VAL A 161 17.04 -7.19 -2.31
CA VAL A 161 15.88 -6.60 -1.61
C VAL A 161 15.21 -5.47 -2.41
N THR A 162 15.94 -4.77 -3.27
CA THR A 162 15.38 -3.76 -4.17
C THR A 162 14.55 -4.42 -5.27
N LEU A 163 15.05 -5.51 -5.86
CA LEU A 163 14.29 -6.33 -6.82
C LEU A 163 13.07 -6.99 -6.17
N ALA A 164 13.21 -7.47 -4.93
CA ALA A 164 12.09 -8.01 -4.16
C ALA A 164 11.03 -6.94 -3.85
N GLY A 165 11.44 -5.73 -3.45
CA GLY A 165 10.55 -4.59 -3.24
C GLY A 165 9.78 -4.19 -4.50
N ILE A 166 10.44 -4.18 -5.66
CA ILE A 166 9.79 -4.00 -6.97
C ILE A 166 8.79 -5.13 -7.23
N GLY A 167 9.19 -6.39 -7.02
CA GLY A 167 8.30 -7.53 -7.22
C GLY A 167 7.04 -7.49 -6.34
N ALA A 168 7.19 -7.05 -5.09
CA ALA A 168 6.07 -6.82 -4.17
C ALA A 168 5.14 -5.71 -4.70
N ALA A 169 5.70 -4.53 -5.00
CA ALA A 169 4.96 -3.35 -5.42
C ALA A 169 4.31 -3.47 -6.81
N SER A 170 4.90 -4.24 -7.73
CA SER A 170 4.41 -4.41 -9.09
C SER A 170 3.45 -5.58 -9.29
N SER A 171 3.62 -6.70 -8.58
CA SER A 171 2.94 -7.95 -8.97
C SER A 171 2.65 -8.95 -7.84
N ASN A 172 2.93 -8.60 -6.58
CA ASN A 172 2.97 -9.57 -5.46
C ASN A 172 3.87 -10.78 -5.82
N HIS A 173 5.11 -10.50 -6.22
CA HIS A 173 6.15 -11.47 -6.57
C HIS A 173 5.80 -12.45 -7.71
N GLY A 174 4.97 -12.02 -8.66
CA GLY A 174 4.51 -12.83 -9.79
C GLY A 174 3.31 -13.73 -9.50
N ARG A 175 2.72 -13.66 -8.30
CA ARG A 175 1.54 -14.48 -7.93
C ARG A 175 0.31 -14.20 -8.80
N GLY A 176 0.27 -13.05 -9.49
CA GLY A 176 -0.83 -12.62 -10.36
C GLY A 176 -0.59 -12.74 -11.87
N GLY A 177 0.58 -13.21 -12.35
CA GLY A 177 0.79 -13.41 -13.80
C GLY A 177 2.22 -13.22 -14.32
N ASP A 178 2.33 -13.11 -15.65
CA ASP A 178 3.53 -13.29 -16.48
C ASP A 178 4.57 -12.15 -16.45
N ASN A 179 4.58 -11.30 -15.42
CA ASN A 179 5.52 -10.18 -15.30
C ASN A 179 5.86 -9.87 -13.83
N PRO A 180 6.72 -10.68 -13.18
CA PRO A 180 6.95 -10.59 -11.74
C PRO A 180 7.61 -9.27 -11.28
N LEU A 181 8.23 -8.50 -12.19
CA LEU A 181 8.90 -7.23 -11.87
C LEU A 181 8.19 -5.99 -12.47
N GLY A 182 7.06 -6.17 -13.16
CA GLY A 182 6.32 -5.07 -13.80
C GLY A 182 7.08 -4.34 -14.92
N LEU A 183 7.94 -5.04 -15.66
CA LEU A 183 8.70 -4.47 -16.78
C LEU A 183 7.78 -4.07 -17.93
N SER A 184 7.98 -2.87 -18.48
CA SER A 184 7.36 -2.49 -19.75
C SER A 184 7.92 -3.32 -20.92
N ALA A 185 7.15 -3.44 -22.01
CA ALA A 185 7.59 -4.10 -23.23
C ALA A 185 8.88 -3.47 -23.81
N GLN A 186 9.09 -2.16 -23.64
CA GLN A 186 10.31 -1.48 -24.07
C GLN A 186 11.52 -1.86 -23.22
N GLN A 187 11.38 -1.93 -21.90
CA GLN A 187 12.45 -2.39 -21.00
C GLN A 187 12.79 -3.86 -21.27
N TRP A 188 11.79 -4.73 -21.43
CA TRP A 188 12.01 -6.13 -21.78
C TRP A 188 12.76 -6.27 -23.12
N LYS A 189 12.31 -5.57 -24.17
CA LYS A 189 12.98 -5.53 -25.48
C LYS A 189 14.45 -5.08 -25.39
N LYS A 190 14.75 -4.10 -24.52
CA LYS A 190 16.09 -3.52 -24.37
C LYS A 190 17.02 -4.34 -23.47
N HIS A 191 16.49 -5.01 -22.44
CA HIS A 191 17.30 -5.58 -21.36
C HIS A 191 17.15 -7.09 -21.14
N GLY A 192 16.07 -7.72 -21.66
CA GLY A 192 15.77 -9.15 -21.46
C GLY A 192 16.10 -10.07 -22.64
N ALA A 193 16.54 -9.53 -23.79
CA ALA A 193 16.71 -10.30 -25.03
C ALA A 193 17.84 -11.36 -24.99
N SER A 194 18.85 -11.20 -24.13
CA SER A 194 19.93 -12.17 -23.95
C SER A 194 20.44 -12.10 -22.52
N ILE A 195 20.44 -13.23 -21.81
CA ILE A 195 20.80 -13.32 -20.39
C ILE A 195 21.81 -14.47 -20.22
N PRO A 196 23.04 -14.21 -19.76
CA PRO A 196 24.04 -15.24 -19.55
C PRO A 196 23.51 -16.39 -18.68
N GLY A 197 23.70 -17.63 -19.13
CA GLY A 197 23.21 -18.84 -18.45
C GLY A 197 21.75 -19.21 -18.72
N ILE A 198 20.93 -18.35 -19.34
CA ILE A 198 19.52 -18.64 -19.65
C ILE A 198 19.35 -18.81 -21.17
N ALA A 199 19.16 -20.05 -21.63
CA ALA A 199 19.06 -20.38 -23.05
C ALA A 199 17.81 -19.81 -23.75
N LYS A 200 16.73 -19.57 -23.01
CA LYS A 200 15.46 -19.00 -23.50
C LYS A 200 14.87 -18.02 -22.47
N PRO A 201 15.34 -16.76 -22.42
CA PRO A 201 14.80 -15.75 -21.52
C PRO A 201 13.31 -15.51 -21.75
N ALA A 202 12.53 -15.41 -20.67
CA ALA A 202 11.08 -15.18 -20.74
C ALA A 202 10.64 -14.14 -19.69
N LEU A 203 9.70 -13.25 -20.05
CA LEU A 203 9.25 -12.19 -19.13
C LEU A 203 8.57 -12.75 -17.87
N ALA A 204 7.87 -13.88 -17.99
CA ALA A 204 7.22 -14.59 -16.88
C ALA A 204 8.20 -15.29 -15.94
N ASP A 205 9.45 -15.48 -16.36
CA ASP A 205 10.46 -16.20 -15.59
C ASP A 205 11.18 -15.25 -14.61
N PRO A 206 11.14 -15.49 -13.28
CA PRO A 206 11.71 -14.55 -12.31
C PRO A 206 13.22 -14.33 -12.43
N ASP A 207 14.02 -15.32 -12.84
CA ASP A 207 15.46 -15.14 -13.07
C ASP A 207 15.67 -14.15 -14.23
N SER A 208 15.00 -14.43 -15.35
CA SER A 208 15.06 -13.63 -16.56
C SER A 208 14.57 -12.19 -16.35
N ALA A 209 13.43 -12.02 -15.67
CA ALA A 209 12.85 -10.74 -15.35
C ALA A 209 13.71 -9.93 -14.36
N SER A 210 14.36 -10.59 -13.40
CA SER A 210 15.20 -9.91 -12.40
C SER A 210 16.49 -9.36 -12.99
N VAL A 211 17.14 -10.08 -13.91
CA VAL A 211 18.31 -9.55 -14.64
C VAL A 211 17.88 -8.39 -15.55
N ALA A 212 16.77 -8.52 -16.27
CA ALA A 212 16.25 -7.44 -17.13
C ALA A 212 15.88 -6.18 -16.33
N ALA A 213 15.26 -6.35 -15.15
CA ALA A 213 14.94 -5.26 -14.23
C ALA A 213 16.19 -4.60 -13.65
N GLY A 214 17.17 -5.39 -13.19
CA GLY A 214 18.45 -4.87 -12.71
C GLY A 214 19.16 -4.04 -13.77
N ARG A 215 19.25 -4.53 -15.00
CA ARG A 215 19.81 -3.78 -16.13
C ARG A 215 19.05 -2.50 -16.43
N ALA A 216 17.72 -2.50 -16.34
CA ALA A 216 16.89 -1.31 -16.56
C ALA A 216 17.13 -0.23 -15.49
N LEU A 217 17.32 -0.62 -14.23
CA LEU A 217 17.67 0.28 -13.12
C LEU A 217 19.08 0.87 -13.30
N CYS A 218 20.07 0.01 -13.51
CA CYS A 218 21.48 0.38 -13.64
C CYS A 218 21.76 1.20 -14.91
N ALA A 219 20.93 1.08 -15.97
CA ALA A 219 21.11 1.81 -17.23
C ALA A 219 21.08 3.35 -17.11
N SER A 220 20.67 3.89 -15.96
CA SER A 220 20.74 5.33 -15.65
C SER A 220 22.12 5.80 -15.19
N GLY A 221 23.05 4.89 -14.91
CA GLY A 221 24.35 5.16 -14.28
C GLY A 221 24.25 5.55 -12.80
N ALA A 222 23.08 5.39 -12.17
CA ALA A 222 22.88 5.68 -10.76
C ALA A 222 23.47 4.57 -9.87
N ASP A 223 24.05 4.97 -8.75
CA ASP A 223 24.46 4.09 -7.66
C ASP A 223 23.24 3.81 -6.75
N LEU A 224 22.72 2.58 -6.77
CA LEU A 224 21.61 2.15 -5.91
C LEU A 224 22.06 1.82 -4.48
N GLY A 225 23.36 1.85 -4.20
CA GLY A 225 23.93 1.82 -2.87
C GLY A 225 23.81 3.14 -2.11
N GLY A 226 23.39 4.24 -2.76
CA GLY A 226 23.13 5.53 -2.12
C GLY A 226 21.72 6.06 -2.38
N GLY A 227 21.09 6.68 -1.37
CA GLY A 227 19.69 7.09 -1.41
C GLY A 227 19.27 7.93 -2.61
N ASN A 228 20.03 8.96 -2.97
CA ASN A 228 19.73 9.80 -4.15
C ASN A 228 19.75 9.00 -5.47
N GLY A 229 20.69 8.06 -5.62
CA GLY A 229 20.78 7.22 -6.81
C GLY A 229 19.67 6.17 -6.85
N TRP A 230 19.39 5.53 -5.73
CA TRP A 230 18.26 4.61 -5.55
C TRP A 230 16.92 5.29 -5.85
N TRP A 231 16.65 6.46 -5.26
CA TRP A 231 15.38 7.19 -5.42
C TRP A 231 15.15 7.56 -6.90
N LYS A 232 16.21 8.05 -7.57
CA LYS A 232 16.18 8.37 -9.01
C LYS A 232 15.96 7.14 -9.89
N ALA A 233 16.62 6.02 -9.58
CA ALA A 233 16.50 4.79 -10.36
C ALA A 233 15.08 4.20 -10.27
N ILE A 234 14.51 4.12 -9.06
CA ILE A 234 13.15 3.59 -8.85
C ILE A 234 12.09 4.54 -9.41
N ALA A 235 12.30 5.87 -9.36
CA ALA A 235 11.44 6.85 -10.02
C ALA A 235 11.32 6.60 -11.53
N GLY A 236 12.44 6.32 -12.21
CA GLY A 236 12.48 6.07 -13.65
C GLY A 236 11.98 4.68 -14.07
N TYR A 237 11.79 3.76 -13.13
CA TYR A 237 11.56 2.34 -13.45
C TYR A 237 10.14 2.04 -13.98
N GLN A 238 9.09 2.54 -13.33
CA GLN A 238 7.69 2.32 -13.78
C GLN A 238 7.21 3.35 -14.82
N GLY A 239 7.97 4.40 -15.11
CA GLY A 239 7.60 5.44 -16.09
C GLY A 239 6.46 6.39 -15.67
N GLY A 240 5.84 6.16 -14.50
CA GLY A 240 4.83 7.05 -13.92
C GLY A 240 5.36 8.44 -13.58
N LYS A 241 4.45 9.39 -13.32
CA LYS A 241 4.78 10.79 -13.00
C LYS A 241 4.16 11.20 -11.67
N GLY A 242 4.76 12.22 -11.03
CA GLY A 242 4.24 12.80 -9.78
C GLY A 242 3.98 11.75 -8.69
N ASN A 243 2.77 11.78 -8.15
CA ASN A 243 2.35 10.99 -6.99
C ASN A 243 2.43 9.47 -7.24
N GLU A 244 2.19 8.99 -8.46
CA GLU A 244 2.25 7.54 -8.77
C GLU A 244 3.68 7.01 -8.64
N ALA A 245 4.65 7.75 -9.17
CA ALA A 245 6.05 7.39 -9.08
C ALA A 245 6.58 7.46 -7.64
N GLU A 246 6.08 8.42 -6.84
CA GLU A 246 6.40 8.52 -5.41
C GLU A 246 5.79 7.38 -4.61
N LEU A 247 4.51 7.06 -4.83
CA LEU A 247 3.85 5.92 -4.20
C LEU A 247 4.56 4.59 -4.54
N PHE A 248 4.99 4.42 -5.80
CA PHE A 248 5.78 3.26 -6.19
C PHE A 248 7.11 3.20 -5.43
N ARG A 249 7.87 4.30 -5.36
CA ARG A 249 9.13 4.37 -4.57
C ARG A 249 8.93 3.96 -3.12
N GLN A 250 7.90 4.49 -2.46
CA GLN A 250 7.63 4.16 -1.06
C GLN A 250 7.20 2.71 -0.86
N ARG A 251 6.37 2.16 -1.77
CA ARG A 251 6.01 0.72 -1.75
C ARG A 251 7.23 -0.17 -1.93
N VAL A 252 8.15 0.17 -2.84
CA VAL A 252 9.41 -0.57 -3.00
C VAL A 252 10.27 -0.44 -1.75
N LEU A 253 10.45 0.77 -1.20
CA LEU A 253 11.28 1.01 -0.02
C LEU A 253 10.79 0.24 1.21
N GLY A 254 9.51 0.37 1.55
CA GLY A 254 8.95 -0.26 2.75
C GLY A 254 9.02 -1.78 2.71
N ASN A 255 8.76 -2.38 1.54
CA ASN A 255 8.91 -3.82 1.36
C ASN A 255 10.39 -4.24 1.38
N ALA A 256 11.29 -3.52 0.70
CA ALA A 256 12.72 -3.79 0.74
C ALA A 256 13.30 -3.72 2.17
N GLN A 257 12.87 -2.72 2.96
CA GLN A 257 13.23 -2.57 4.37
C GLN A 257 12.77 -3.76 5.22
N LEU A 258 11.53 -4.22 5.00
CA LEU A 258 10.98 -5.40 5.68
C LEU A 258 11.75 -6.68 5.29
N TYR A 259 12.01 -6.91 4.01
CA TYR A 259 12.74 -8.10 3.54
C TYR A 259 14.19 -8.12 4.02
N ALA A 260 14.87 -6.98 4.00
CA ALA A 260 16.22 -6.86 4.54
C ALA A 260 16.25 -7.25 6.04
N THR A 261 15.34 -6.67 6.84
CA THR A 261 15.22 -6.97 8.27
C THR A 261 14.93 -8.45 8.53
N LEU A 262 13.97 -9.03 7.81
CA LEU A 262 13.60 -10.44 7.95
C LEU A 262 14.62 -11.42 7.37
N SER A 263 15.49 -11.01 6.45
CA SER A 263 16.58 -11.86 5.96
C SER A 263 17.69 -12.04 7.00
N LEU A 264 17.89 -11.06 7.88
CA LEU A 264 18.84 -11.12 8.99
C LEU A 264 18.26 -11.86 10.20
N ASP A 265 16.95 -11.78 10.43
CA ASP A 265 16.24 -12.51 11.50
C ASP A 265 14.92 -13.12 10.98
N PRO A 266 14.98 -14.29 10.32
CA PRO A 266 13.79 -14.93 9.73
C PRO A 266 12.83 -15.48 10.80
N ALA A 267 13.31 -15.75 12.01
CA ALA A 267 12.50 -16.28 13.11
C ALA A 267 11.43 -15.27 13.57
N ARG A 268 11.69 -13.96 13.42
CA ARG A 268 10.71 -12.90 13.73
C ARG A 268 9.54 -12.81 12.76
N SER A 269 9.55 -13.51 11.62
CA SER A 269 8.51 -13.40 10.58
C SER A 269 7.07 -13.64 11.07
N ALA A 270 6.86 -14.48 12.08
CA ALA A 270 5.55 -14.75 12.67
C ALA A 270 5.12 -13.74 13.76
N SER A 271 6.00 -12.82 14.16
CA SER A 271 5.76 -11.89 15.29
C SER A 271 4.64 -10.87 15.00
N PRO A 272 3.92 -10.39 16.04
CA PRO A 272 2.88 -9.37 15.87
C PRO A 272 3.39 -8.10 15.18
N ALA A 273 4.61 -7.65 15.52
CA ALA A 273 5.29 -6.53 14.89
C ALA A 273 5.40 -6.65 13.35
N VAL A 274 5.72 -7.84 12.85
CA VAL A 274 5.87 -8.09 11.41
C VAL A 274 4.51 -8.14 10.72
N LYS A 275 3.49 -8.73 11.35
CA LYS A 275 2.11 -8.71 10.85
C LYS A 275 1.58 -7.29 10.73
N ALA A 276 1.75 -6.50 11.80
CA ALA A 276 1.35 -5.09 11.82
C ALA A 276 2.08 -4.27 10.75
N THR A 277 3.39 -4.49 10.57
CA THR A 277 4.14 -3.85 9.48
C THR A 277 3.59 -4.22 8.10
N ARG A 278 3.31 -5.50 7.84
CA ARG A 278 2.75 -5.96 6.54
C ARG A 278 1.39 -5.33 6.27
N PHE A 279 0.51 -5.27 7.28
CA PHE A 279 -0.77 -4.58 7.16
C PHE A 279 -0.59 -3.10 6.81
N ALA A 280 0.25 -2.39 7.58
CA ALA A 280 0.50 -0.96 7.40
C ALA A 280 1.06 -0.65 6.01
N LEU A 281 2.06 -1.39 5.55
CA LEU A 281 2.65 -1.23 4.21
C LEU A 281 1.61 -1.46 3.10
N GLY A 282 0.63 -2.35 3.32
CA GLY A 282 -0.51 -2.55 2.42
C GLY A 282 -1.43 -1.33 2.29
N GLN A 283 -1.41 -0.39 3.25
CA GLN A 283 -2.23 0.82 3.25
C GLN A 283 -1.57 2.02 2.54
N LEU A 284 -0.32 1.89 2.05
CA LEU A 284 0.40 2.98 1.38
C LEU A 284 -0.40 3.55 0.20
N GLY A 285 -0.58 4.86 0.22
CA GLY A 285 -1.35 5.62 -0.77
C GLY A 285 -2.83 5.85 -0.43
N LEU A 286 -3.39 5.21 0.61
CA LEU A 286 -4.75 5.56 1.07
C LEU A 286 -4.77 6.96 1.71
N PRO A 287 -5.87 7.71 1.63
CA PRO A 287 -5.96 9.08 2.17
C PRO A 287 -5.90 9.11 3.70
N TYR A 288 -5.39 10.21 4.25
CA TYR A 288 -5.67 10.56 5.65
C TYR A 288 -7.15 10.90 5.81
N VAL A 289 -7.80 10.33 6.83
CA VAL A 289 -9.18 10.64 7.22
C VAL A 289 -9.22 10.85 8.73
N TRP A 290 -9.57 12.05 9.20
CA TRP A 290 -9.71 12.33 10.64
C TRP A 290 -10.75 11.42 11.28
N GLY A 291 -10.39 10.69 12.34
CA GLY A 291 -11.24 9.66 12.96
C GLY A 291 -11.29 8.33 12.19
N GLY A 292 -10.64 8.24 11.02
CA GLY A 292 -10.68 7.09 10.13
C GLY A 292 -10.01 5.85 10.70
N ASN A 293 -10.71 4.72 10.60
CA ASN A 293 -10.25 3.37 11.00
C ASN A 293 -10.00 2.46 9.78
N GLY A 294 -9.95 3.04 8.57
CA GLY A 294 -9.72 2.31 7.32
C GLY A 294 -10.98 1.87 6.55
N PRO A 295 -10.79 1.34 5.32
CA PRO A 295 -11.89 0.94 4.42
C PRO A 295 -12.84 -0.10 5.00
N GLU A 296 -12.35 -1.05 5.79
CA GLU A 296 -13.19 -2.09 6.40
C GLU A 296 -14.13 -1.54 7.49
N ALA A 297 -13.74 -0.43 8.11
CA ALA A 297 -14.56 0.33 9.05
C ALA A 297 -15.41 1.44 8.37
N GLY A 298 -15.49 1.45 7.04
CA GLY A 298 -16.30 2.39 6.26
C GLY A 298 -15.68 3.76 6.01
N ALA A 299 -14.41 3.99 6.36
CA ALA A 299 -13.71 5.23 6.08
C ALA A 299 -12.79 5.08 4.85
N ALA A 300 -12.66 6.10 4.00
CA ALA A 300 -11.80 6.03 2.79
C ALA A 300 -10.31 5.74 3.11
N GLY A 301 -9.89 5.97 4.36
CA GLY A 301 -8.56 5.69 4.87
C GLY A 301 -8.51 5.88 6.39
N PHE A 302 -7.36 6.33 6.91
CA PHE A 302 -7.04 6.27 8.34
C PHE A 302 -6.59 7.62 8.90
N ASP A 303 -6.75 7.86 10.20
CA ASP A 303 -5.85 8.80 10.91
C ASP A 303 -4.63 8.07 11.47
N CYS A 304 -3.67 8.82 12.01
CA CYS A 304 -2.40 8.32 12.52
C CYS A 304 -2.57 7.13 13.48
N SER A 305 -3.42 7.31 14.50
CA SER A 305 -3.71 6.31 15.52
C SER A 305 -4.69 5.22 15.07
N GLY A 306 -5.55 5.51 14.09
CA GLY A 306 -6.39 4.52 13.42
C GLY A 306 -5.56 3.52 12.61
N LEU A 307 -4.53 3.99 11.89
CA LEU A 307 -3.60 3.14 11.14
C LEU A 307 -2.83 2.19 12.06
N THR A 308 -2.21 2.72 13.13
CA THR A 308 -1.44 1.89 14.08
C THR A 308 -2.35 0.89 14.79
N LYS A 309 -3.56 1.32 15.18
CA LYS A 309 -4.55 0.43 15.78
C LYS A 309 -4.93 -0.72 14.85
N ALA A 310 -5.39 -0.44 13.63
CA ALA A 310 -5.81 -1.48 12.70
C ALA A 310 -4.67 -2.45 12.34
N SER A 311 -3.44 -1.93 12.21
CA SER A 311 -2.23 -2.74 11.99
C SER A 311 -2.02 -3.76 13.10
N TYR A 312 -2.20 -3.36 14.36
CA TYR A 312 -2.03 -4.25 15.50
C TYR A 312 -3.25 -5.12 15.82
N ASP A 313 -4.47 -4.67 15.49
CA ASP A 313 -5.66 -5.50 15.54
C ASP A 313 -5.53 -6.71 14.57
N GLU A 314 -5.03 -6.52 13.34
CA GLU A 314 -4.65 -7.61 12.40
C GLU A 314 -3.56 -8.53 12.96
N ALA A 315 -2.65 -7.97 13.76
CA ALA A 315 -1.62 -8.73 14.46
C ALA A 315 -2.12 -9.49 15.70
N GLY A 316 -3.38 -9.30 16.11
CA GLY A 316 -3.99 -9.89 17.31
C GLY A 316 -3.67 -9.17 18.62
N VAL A 317 -3.25 -7.89 18.56
CA VAL A 317 -2.86 -7.08 19.73
C VAL A 317 -3.75 -5.83 19.79
N ALA A 318 -4.64 -5.78 20.78
CA ALA A 318 -5.57 -4.66 20.91
C ALA A 318 -4.84 -3.37 21.34
N LEU A 319 -4.91 -2.34 20.50
CA LEU A 319 -4.47 -0.98 20.86
C LEU A 319 -5.64 -0.05 21.21
N PRO A 320 -5.42 0.90 22.15
CA PRO A 320 -6.28 2.07 22.35
C PRO A 320 -6.43 2.92 21.08
N ARG A 321 -7.49 3.74 21.00
CA ARG A 321 -7.86 4.42 19.74
C ARG A 321 -7.03 5.67 19.41
N THR A 322 -6.60 6.46 20.40
CA THR A 322 -5.91 7.74 20.15
C THR A 322 -4.40 7.63 20.40
N ALA A 323 -3.59 8.43 19.71
CA ALA A 323 -2.14 8.46 19.89
C ALA A 323 -1.72 8.65 21.37
N ASP A 324 -2.39 9.55 22.09
CA ASP A 324 -2.19 9.78 23.53
C ASP A 324 -2.51 8.54 24.39
N SER A 325 -3.64 7.88 24.12
CA SER A 325 -4.01 6.64 24.83
C SER A 325 -3.08 5.46 24.50
N GLN A 326 -2.56 5.39 23.27
CA GLN A 326 -1.55 4.40 22.88
C GLN A 326 -0.22 4.67 23.60
N PHE A 327 0.26 5.92 23.60
CA PHE A 327 1.50 6.29 24.30
C PHE A 327 1.45 5.95 25.79
N ARG A 328 0.35 6.27 26.48
CA ARG A 328 0.19 6.02 27.93
C ARG A 328 0.00 4.55 28.28
N ALA A 329 -0.54 3.73 27.37
CA ALA A 329 -0.78 2.31 27.62
C ALA A 329 0.44 1.41 27.34
N LEU A 330 1.39 1.87 26.53
CA LEU A 330 2.48 1.03 26.04
C LEU A 330 3.75 1.12 26.91
N PRO A 331 4.44 -0.03 27.14
CA PRO A 331 5.80 -0.04 27.67
C PRO A 331 6.71 0.83 26.80
N GLN A 332 7.35 1.81 27.42
CA GLN A 332 8.25 2.74 26.75
C GLN A 332 9.55 2.04 26.33
N VAL A 333 10.07 2.38 25.15
CA VAL A 333 11.30 1.83 24.59
C VAL A 333 12.48 2.72 24.98
N PRO A 334 13.44 2.25 25.80
CA PRO A 334 14.67 2.98 26.04
C PRO A 334 15.61 2.83 24.83
N GLY A 335 16.07 3.96 24.29
CA GLY A 335 16.99 4.01 23.15
C GLY A 335 16.28 3.94 21.79
N GLU A 336 16.94 3.36 20.80
CA GLU A 336 16.40 3.29 19.43
C GLU A 336 15.19 2.35 19.32
N PRO A 337 14.12 2.75 18.61
CA PRO A 337 13.01 1.87 18.32
C PRO A 337 13.43 0.70 17.41
N LYS A 338 12.66 -0.38 17.44
CA LYS A 338 12.81 -1.59 16.63
C LYS A 338 11.59 -1.79 15.75
N LEU A 339 11.75 -2.52 14.62
CA LEU A 339 10.66 -2.84 13.70
C LEU A 339 9.38 -3.25 14.44
N GLY A 340 8.30 -2.47 14.25
CA GLY A 340 6.99 -2.61 14.88
C GLY A 340 6.69 -1.58 15.98
N ASP A 341 7.70 -1.07 16.69
CA ASP A 341 7.49 -0.11 17.77
C ASP A 341 6.76 1.15 17.26
N LEU A 342 5.89 1.73 18.08
CA LEU A 342 5.17 2.94 17.74
C LEU A 342 5.98 4.16 18.18
N VAL A 343 6.11 5.14 17.29
CA VAL A 343 6.84 6.40 17.50
C VAL A 343 5.86 7.56 17.67
N PHE A 344 6.04 8.37 18.71
CA PHE A 344 5.04 9.33 19.19
C PHE A 344 5.56 10.77 19.21
N TYR A 345 4.66 11.72 18.97
CA TYR A 345 4.98 13.15 18.83
C TYR A 345 4.01 14.04 19.61
N GLY A 346 4.54 15.12 20.18
CA GLY A 346 3.81 16.09 21.00
C GLY A 346 4.50 16.36 22.33
N ASN A 347 3.72 16.47 23.40
CA ASN A 347 4.24 16.69 24.76
C ASN A 347 3.57 15.70 25.73
N PRO A 348 4.32 14.81 26.39
CA PRO A 348 3.75 13.75 27.24
C PRO A 348 3.03 14.29 28.49
N SER A 349 3.37 15.50 28.93
CA SER A 349 2.73 16.20 30.05
C SER A 349 1.39 16.83 29.69
N THR A 350 1.07 16.99 28.41
CA THR A 350 -0.20 17.62 27.96
C THR A 350 -0.97 16.75 26.98
N ARG A 351 -0.40 16.47 25.79
CA ARG A 351 -1.02 15.66 24.75
C ARG A 351 0.02 15.15 23.74
N ILE A 352 -0.04 13.86 23.45
CA ILE A 352 0.51 13.28 22.22
C ILE A 352 -0.52 13.46 21.10
N HIS A 353 -0.12 14.05 19.99
CA HIS A 353 -1.03 14.39 18.88
C HIS A 353 -0.86 13.48 17.66
N HIS A 354 0.32 12.91 17.46
CA HIS A 354 0.62 12.06 16.30
C HIS A 354 1.35 10.77 16.69
N VAL A 355 1.22 9.75 15.85
CA VAL A 355 1.87 8.44 15.99
C VAL A 355 2.19 7.84 14.62
N GLY A 356 3.32 7.14 14.50
CA GLY A 356 3.67 6.28 13.36
C GLY A 356 4.12 4.89 13.81
N LEU A 357 4.23 3.96 12.87
CA LEU A 357 4.78 2.61 13.10
C LEU A 357 6.20 2.53 12.52
N TYR A 358 7.18 2.20 13.35
CA TYR A 358 8.60 2.20 12.97
C TYR A 358 8.97 0.96 12.15
N LEU A 359 9.65 1.18 11.02
CA LEU A 359 10.01 0.17 10.02
C LEU A 359 11.46 -0.35 10.19
N GLY A 360 12.23 0.21 11.12
CA GLY A 360 13.69 0.06 11.14
C GLY A 360 14.39 1.13 10.30
N ASN A 361 15.72 1.21 10.45
CA ASN A 361 16.58 2.10 9.64
C ASN A 361 16.09 3.56 9.59
N GLY A 362 15.68 4.13 10.73
CA GLY A 362 15.21 5.51 10.81
C GLY A 362 13.88 5.80 10.12
N LEU A 363 13.16 4.80 9.59
CA LEU A 363 11.92 5.00 8.85
C LEU A 363 10.68 4.67 9.69
N MET A 364 9.60 5.40 9.47
CA MET A 364 8.25 5.06 9.93
C MET A 364 7.25 5.10 8.78
N ILE A 365 6.14 4.38 8.93
CA ILE A 365 4.92 4.59 8.15
C ILE A 365 3.87 5.29 9.02
N ASN A 366 3.20 6.29 8.46
CA ASN A 366 2.18 7.07 9.13
C ASN A 366 1.05 7.50 8.18
N ALA A 367 -0.13 7.76 8.75
CA ALA A 367 -1.14 8.63 8.15
C ALA A 367 -0.88 10.05 8.71
N PRO A 368 -0.28 11.00 7.97
CA PRO A 368 0.33 12.17 8.60
C PRO A 368 -0.68 13.25 9.00
N THR A 369 -1.43 13.78 8.03
CA THR A 369 -2.40 14.86 8.22
C THR A 369 -3.35 14.97 7.03
N GLN A 370 -4.41 15.75 7.18
CA GLN A 370 -5.44 15.96 6.16
C GLN A 370 -4.86 16.44 4.83
N GLY A 371 -5.37 15.91 3.71
CA GLY A 371 -4.88 16.20 2.35
C GLY A 371 -3.65 15.37 1.92
N GLN A 372 -3.01 14.65 2.84
CA GLN A 372 -1.93 13.73 2.54
C GLN A 372 -2.39 12.27 2.53
N ALA A 373 -1.69 11.43 1.77
CA ALA A 373 -1.83 9.99 1.80
C ALA A 373 -0.96 9.34 2.89
N ILE A 374 -1.24 8.08 3.22
CA ILE A 374 -0.39 7.22 4.05
C ILE A 374 0.94 7.02 3.32
N GLN A 375 2.03 7.34 4.01
CA GLN A 375 3.36 7.42 3.42
C GLN A 375 4.46 7.01 4.41
N ILE A 376 5.67 6.83 3.89
CA ILE A 376 6.89 6.58 4.67
C ILE A 376 7.65 7.89 4.85
N HIS A 377 7.99 8.21 6.09
CA HIS A 377 8.83 9.34 6.48
C HIS A 377 9.98 8.86 7.38
N THR A 378 11.04 9.66 7.50
CA THR A 378 12.01 9.48 8.59
C THR A 378 11.33 9.77 9.93
N TYR A 379 11.56 8.91 10.93
CA TYR A 379 10.85 8.95 12.21
C TYR A 379 11.32 10.07 13.15
N HIS A 380 12.53 10.57 12.97
CA HIS A 380 13.05 11.64 13.82
C HIS A 380 13.97 12.55 13.03
N SER A 381 13.76 13.85 13.16
CA SER A 381 14.50 14.91 12.51
C SER A 381 14.75 16.04 13.51
N LYS A 382 15.91 16.71 13.37
CA LYS A 382 16.30 17.78 14.29
C LYS A 382 15.26 18.90 14.30
N GLY A 383 14.59 19.09 15.44
CA GLY A 383 13.60 20.14 15.64
C GLY A 383 12.14 19.70 15.42
N ASP A 384 11.87 18.41 15.23
CA ASP A 384 10.53 17.86 15.47
C ASP A 384 10.20 17.79 16.97
N ASP A 385 8.97 17.40 17.28
CA ASP A 385 8.49 17.15 18.65
C ASP A 385 8.34 15.65 18.97
N TYR A 386 9.26 14.83 18.45
CA TYR A 386 9.36 13.42 18.82
C TYR A 386 9.53 13.27 20.34
N THR A 387 8.62 12.53 20.96
CA THR A 387 8.55 12.32 22.40
C THR A 387 9.23 11.03 22.84
N GLY A 388 9.14 9.97 22.04
CA GLY A 388 9.60 8.63 22.39
C GLY A 388 8.85 7.53 21.64
N ALA A 389 9.15 6.28 22.01
CA ALA A 389 8.56 5.11 21.39
C ALA A 389 7.96 4.13 22.42
N GLY A 390 6.94 3.38 22.02
CA GLY A 390 6.29 2.35 22.84
C GLY A 390 6.16 1.02 22.09
N ARG A 391 6.21 -0.11 22.81
CA ARG A 391 6.22 -1.46 22.22
C ARG A 391 4.92 -2.23 22.49
N PRO A 392 4.05 -2.45 21.48
CA PRO A 392 2.77 -3.17 21.64
C PRO A 392 2.85 -4.65 22.01
N ALA A 393 3.92 -5.34 21.60
CA ALA A 393 4.12 -6.77 21.89
C ALA A 393 5.57 -6.95 22.35
N ALA A 394 5.78 -6.68 23.64
CA ALA A 394 7.08 -6.77 24.33
C ALA A 394 7.36 -8.17 24.86
#